data_AF-A0A135HSS8-F1
#
_entry.id   AF-A0A135HSS8-F1
#
_cell.length_a   1.000
_cell.length_b   1.000
_cell.length_c   1.000
_cell.angle_alpha   90.00
_cell.angle_beta   90.00
_cell.angle_gamma   90.00
#
_symmetry.space_group_name_H-M   'P 1'
#
loop_
_entity.id
_entity.type
_entity.pdbx_description
1 polymer ?
#
loop_
_entity_poly.entity_id
_entity_poly.type
_entity_poly.pdbx_seq_one_letter_code
_entity_poly.pdbx_strand_id
1 'polypeptide(L)'
;MTIRLRAHHLLCMLTYVGKGYSPAFIANYDAIAGRLAAGEDILLVAGPDDICAPLTGTTECHCFYESVTERDAKAMEAVSGLLGRPLSSGSRIALDRQMLELMRAAFASGQARQACQACEWFELCSNVAAIGYAGARIAIR
;
A
#
# COMPACT_ATOMS: atom_id res chain seq x y z
N MET A 1 12.30 -10.60 -10.08
CA MET A 1 11.77 -9.25 -10.36
C MET A 1 11.28 -8.69 -9.03
N THR A 2 11.18 -7.37 -8.90
CA THR A 2 10.80 -6.71 -7.63
C THR A 2 9.69 -5.72 -7.91
N ILE A 3 8.68 -5.68 -7.02
CA ILE A 3 7.56 -4.73 -7.12
C ILE A 3 7.98 -3.43 -6.44
N ARG A 4 7.87 -2.31 -7.16
CA ARG A 4 8.15 -1.00 -6.61
C ARG A 4 6.87 -0.45 -6.00
N LEU A 5 6.94 -0.11 -4.71
CA LEU A 5 5.83 0.56 -4.01
C LEU A 5 6.32 1.84 -3.32
N ARG A 6 5.53 2.90 -3.39
CA ARG A 6 5.69 4.03 -2.48
C ARG A 6 5.09 3.69 -1.12
N ALA A 7 5.57 4.36 -0.08
CA ALA A 7 5.29 3.95 1.30
C ALA A 7 3.79 3.91 1.63
N HIS A 8 2.97 4.84 1.13
CA HIS A 8 1.54 4.77 1.43
C HIS A 8 0.83 3.63 0.67
N HIS A 9 1.31 3.26 -0.52
CA HIS A 9 0.77 2.12 -1.25
C HIS A 9 1.11 0.77 -0.59
N LEU A 10 2.23 0.70 0.14
CA LEU A 10 2.50 -0.43 1.04
C LEU A 10 1.39 -0.60 2.09
N LEU A 11 0.83 0.50 2.61
CA LEU A 11 -0.33 0.43 3.51
C LEU A 11 -1.63 0.13 2.76
N CYS A 12 -1.84 0.73 1.59
CA CYS A 12 -3.05 0.49 0.79
C CYS A 12 -3.20 -0.99 0.40
N MET A 13 -2.10 -1.68 0.08
CA MET A 13 -2.14 -3.09 -0.35
C MET A 13 -2.72 -4.02 0.72
N LEU A 14 -2.61 -3.66 2.01
CA LEU A 14 -3.13 -4.45 3.11
C LEU A 14 -4.65 -4.67 3.00
N THR A 15 -5.36 -3.68 2.43
CA THR A 15 -6.82 -3.59 2.37
C THR A 15 -7.37 -3.57 0.93
N TYR A 16 -6.53 -3.85 -0.07
CA TYR A 16 -6.96 -3.79 -1.47
C TYR A 16 -8.01 -4.89 -1.77
N VAL A 17 -9.21 -4.46 -2.17
CA VAL A 17 -10.37 -5.33 -2.45
C VAL A 17 -10.85 -5.27 -3.90
N GLY A 18 -10.02 -4.75 -4.82
CA GLY A 18 -10.41 -4.60 -6.24
C GLY A 18 -11.22 -3.34 -6.54
N LYS A 19 -11.01 -2.28 -5.76
CA LYS A 19 -11.57 -0.96 -5.98
C LYS A 19 -10.44 0.01 -6.30
N GLY A 20 -10.72 1.02 -7.12
CA GLY A 20 -9.73 1.99 -7.54
C GLY A 20 -10.31 2.99 -8.52
N TYR A 21 -9.45 3.83 -9.08
CA TYR A 21 -9.84 5.02 -9.84
C TYR A 21 -10.45 4.73 -11.21
N SER A 22 -10.02 3.64 -11.86
CA SER A 22 -10.48 3.27 -13.20
C SER A 22 -10.36 1.76 -13.43
N PRO A 23 -11.03 1.19 -14.45
CA PRO A 23 -10.85 -0.22 -14.80
C PRO A 23 -9.40 -0.61 -15.07
N ALA A 24 -8.63 0.27 -15.73
CA ALA A 24 -7.21 0.03 -16.01
C ALA A 24 -6.37 0.04 -14.72
N PHE A 25 -6.66 0.96 -13.79
CA PHE A 25 -6.00 0.98 -12.48
C PHE A 25 -6.30 -0.29 -11.69
N ILE A 26 -7.55 -0.74 -11.67
CA ILE A 26 -7.96 -1.97 -10.97
C ILE A 26 -7.26 -3.18 -11.58
N ALA A 27 -7.26 -3.34 -12.91
CA ALA A 27 -6.59 -4.45 -13.58
C ALA A 27 -5.09 -4.49 -13.29
N ASN A 28 -4.41 -3.34 -13.25
CA ASN A 28 -3.00 -3.26 -12.89
C ASN A 28 -2.75 -3.68 -11.43
N TYR A 29 -3.55 -3.14 -10.51
CA TYR A 29 -3.39 -3.45 -9.09
C TYR A 29 -3.75 -4.92 -8.80
N ASP A 30 -4.68 -5.52 -9.53
CA ASP A 30 -4.94 -6.97 -9.46
C ASP A 30 -3.73 -7.82 -9.86
N ALA A 31 -3.04 -7.46 -10.94
CA ALA A 31 -1.82 -8.14 -11.35
C ALA A 31 -0.72 -8.00 -10.29
N ILE A 32 -0.55 -6.81 -9.71
CA ILE A 32 0.42 -6.55 -8.63
C ILE A 32 0.06 -7.34 -7.36
N ALA A 33 -1.22 -7.37 -6.98
CA ALA A 33 -1.70 -8.15 -5.84
C ALA A 33 -1.41 -9.64 -6.01
N GLY A 34 -1.59 -10.19 -7.21
CA GLY A 34 -1.24 -11.58 -7.52
C GLY A 34 0.26 -11.85 -7.36
N ARG A 35 1.11 -10.94 -7.83
CA ARG A 35 2.58 -11.06 -7.68
C ARG A 35 3.04 -10.95 -6.22
N LEU A 36 2.47 -10.02 -5.46
CA LEU A 36 2.71 -9.90 -4.00
C LEU A 36 2.30 -11.17 -3.27
N ALA A 37 1.13 -11.74 -3.60
CA ALA A 37 0.64 -12.98 -3.01
C ALA A 37 1.51 -14.20 -3.39
N ALA A 38 2.21 -14.15 -4.53
CA ALA A 38 3.19 -15.14 -4.96
C ALA A 38 4.58 -14.98 -4.30
N GLY A 39 4.75 -14.01 -3.40
CA GLY A 39 5.97 -13.78 -2.63
C GLY A 39 7.02 -12.93 -3.34
N GLU A 40 6.65 -12.18 -4.39
CA GLU A 40 7.58 -11.22 -4.99
C GLU A 40 7.94 -10.11 -4.00
N ASP A 41 9.23 -9.75 -3.94
CA ASP A 41 9.72 -8.78 -2.97
C ASP A 41 9.34 -7.35 -3.34
N ILE A 42 9.35 -6.47 -2.33
CA ILE A 42 8.99 -5.07 -2.46
C ILE A 42 10.24 -4.20 -2.36
N LEU A 43 10.38 -3.26 -3.29
CA LEU A 43 11.32 -2.13 -3.20
C LEU A 43 10.54 -0.85 -2.90
N LEU A 44 10.88 -0.20 -1.80
CA LEU A 44 10.32 1.12 -1.49
C LEU A 44 10.92 2.18 -2.41
N VAL A 45 10.07 3.01 -3.01
CA VAL A 45 10.47 4.08 -3.93
C VAL A 45 9.82 5.41 -3.56
N ALA A 46 10.42 6.51 -4.00
CA ALA A 46 9.82 7.83 -3.95
C ALA A 46 9.00 8.10 -5.21
N GLY A 47 7.90 8.84 -5.07
CA GLY A 47 7.05 9.24 -6.18
C GLY A 47 6.11 8.12 -6.67
N PRO A 48 5.54 8.25 -7.89
CA PRO A 48 4.68 7.23 -8.47
C PRO A 48 5.39 5.87 -8.55
N ASP A 49 4.62 4.81 -8.34
CA ASP A 49 5.13 3.44 -8.25
C ASP A 49 4.43 2.51 -9.26
N ASP A 50 4.63 1.19 -9.14
CA ASP A 50 4.08 0.23 -10.10
C ASP A 50 2.54 0.24 -10.09
N ILE A 51 1.89 0.55 -8.96
CA ILE A 51 0.43 0.67 -8.86
C ILE A 51 -0.05 1.91 -9.62
N CYS A 52 0.70 3.01 -9.58
CA CYS A 52 0.38 4.26 -10.26
C CYS A 52 0.44 4.19 -11.79
N ALA A 53 1.06 3.17 -12.40
CA ALA A 53 1.43 3.17 -13.82
C ALA A 53 0.27 3.55 -14.79
N PRO A 54 -0.99 3.10 -14.59
CA PRO A 54 -2.10 3.49 -15.46
C PRO A 54 -2.54 4.96 -15.34
N LEU A 55 -2.14 5.67 -14.27
CA LEU A 55 -2.46 7.08 -14.03
C LEU A 55 -1.36 8.03 -14.51
N THR A 56 -0.09 7.57 -14.50
CA THR A 56 1.06 8.40 -14.86
C THR A 56 1.00 8.76 -16.34
N GLY A 57 0.70 10.03 -16.63
CA GLY A 57 0.50 10.54 -18.01
C GLY A 57 -0.92 11.00 -18.31
N THR A 58 -1.86 10.84 -17.37
CA THR A 58 -3.23 11.35 -17.47
C THR A 58 -3.38 12.70 -16.77
N THR A 59 -4.41 13.47 -17.13
CA THR A 59 -4.77 14.73 -16.44
C THR A 59 -5.31 14.49 -15.02
N GLU A 60 -5.69 13.26 -14.69
CA GLU A 60 -6.20 12.84 -13.38
C GLU A 60 -5.09 12.41 -12.41
N CYS A 61 -3.82 12.53 -12.84
CA CYS A 61 -2.67 12.09 -12.05
C CYS A 61 -2.45 12.97 -10.81
N HIS A 62 -2.96 12.50 -9.66
CA HIS A 62 -2.73 13.10 -8.36
C HIS A 62 -1.40 12.69 -7.72
N CYS A 63 -0.67 11.73 -8.31
CA CYS A 63 0.48 11.08 -7.69
C CYS A 63 1.64 12.04 -7.33
N PHE A 64 1.65 13.23 -7.92
CA PHE A 64 2.65 14.28 -7.73
C PHE A 64 2.22 15.41 -6.79
N TYR A 65 0.99 15.37 -6.25
CA TYR A 65 0.53 16.40 -5.31
C TYR A 65 1.32 16.32 -4.00
N GLU A 66 1.59 17.48 -3.40
CA GLU A 66 2.32 17.60 -2.13
C GLU A 66 1.65 16.78 -1.02
N SER A 67 0.32 16.79 -0.96
CA SER A 67 -0.46 15.99 -0.01
C SER A 67 -0.20 14.48 -0.11
N VAL A 68 0.17 13.98 -1.30
CA VAL A 68 0.51 12.56 -1.50
C VAL A 68 1.96 12.29 -1.08
N THR A 69 2.86 13.25 -1.28
CA THR A 69 4.24 13.17 -0.76
C THR A 69 4.26 13.21 0.77
N GLU A 70 3.46 14.06 1.41
CA GLU A 70 3.30 14.06 2.87
C GLU A 70 2.72 12.74 3.39
N ARG A 71 1.77 12.16 2.66
CA ARG A 71 1.20 10.84 2.96
C ARG A 71 2.26 9.76 2.92
N ASP A 72 3.16 9.78 1.94
CA ASP A 72 4.30 8.86 1.90
C ASP A 72 5.21 9.01 3.11
N ALA A 73 5.56 10.24 3.50
CA ALA A 73 6.43 10.48 4.64
C ALA A 73 5.86 9.88 5.93
N LYS A 74 4.57 10.16 6.21
CA LYS A 74 3.86 9.60 7.36
C LYS A 74 3.76 8.07 7.31
N ALA A 75 3.54 7.51 6.13
CA ALA A 75 3.48 6.06 5.96
C ALA A 75 4.87 5.41 6.18
N MET A 76 5.93 6.04 5.67
CA MET A 76 7.31 5.57 5.86
C MET A 76 7.70 5.57 7.34
N GLU A 77 7.37 6.65 8.07
CA GLU A 77 7.60 6.76 9.50
C GLU A 77 6.84 5.66 10.27
N ALA A 78 5.55 5.49 10.00
CA ALA A 78 4.72 4.50 10.67
C ALA A 78 5.23 3.06 10.46
N VAL A 79 5.60 2.71 9.23
CA VAL A 79 6.11 1.37 8.91
C VAL A 79 7.52 1.19 9.50
N SER A 80 8.37 2.22 9.49
CA SER A 80 9.69 2.16 10.15
C SER A 80 9.56 1.87 11.63
N GLY A 81 8.66 2.58 12.32
CA GLY A 81 8.36 2.36 13.74
C GLY A 81 7.81 0.97 14.01
N LEU A 82 6.91 0.48 13.15
CA LEU A 82 6.34 -0.87 13.26
C LEU A 82 7.40 -1.96 13.09
N LEU A 83 8.32 -1.82 12.14
CA LEU A 83 9.36 -2.81 11.86
C LEU A 83 10.59 -2.66 12.76
N GLY A 84 10.61 -1.66 13.64
CA GLY A 84 11.72 -1.40 14.55
C GLY A 84 13.04 -1.07 13.83
N ARG A 85 12.98 -0.60 12.58
CA ARG A 85 14.15 -0.24 11.79
C ARG A 85 13.85 0.94 10.85
N PRO A 86 14.82 1.81 10.56
CA PRO A 86 14.62 2.89 9.61
C PRO A 86 14.37 2.34 8.21
N LEU A 87 13.34 2.87 7.54
CA LEU A 87 13.07 2.65 6.13
C LEU A 87 13.23 3.95 5.35
N SER A 88 13.59 3.77 4.08
CA SER A 88 13.76 4.85 3.12
C SER A 88 13.53 4.32 1.70
N SER A 89 13.47 5.21 0.72
CA SER A 89 13.55 4.80 -0.69
C SER A 89 14.83 3.99 -0.93
N GLY A 90 14.70 2.85 -1.59
CA GLY A 90 15.77 1.85 -1.73
C GLY A 90 15.68 0.69 -0.73
N SER A 91 14.88 0.83 0.34
CA SER A 91 14.67 -0.26 1.30
C SER A 91 13.88 -1.40 0.66
N ARG A 92 14.31 -2.64 0.93
CA ARG A 92 13.57 -3.85 0.54
C ARG A 92 12.74 -4.39 1.69
N ILE A 93 11.58 -4.94 1.34
CA ILE A 93 10.67 -5.64 2.26
C ILE A 93 10.35 -6.99 1.64
N ALA A 94 10.70 -8.06 2.35
CA ALA A 94 10.16 -9.39 2.08
C ALA A 94 8.76 -9.45 2.70
N LEU A 95 7.74 -9.65 1.87
CA LEU A 95 6.37 -9.78 2.32
C LEU A 95 6.07 -11.27 2.49
N ASP A 96 6.29 -11.78 3.70
CA ASP A 96 5.80 -13.10 4.10
C ASP A 96 4.49 -12.98 4.89
N ARG A 97 3.95 -14.14 5.29
CA ARG A 97 2.71 -14.22 6.09
C ARG A 97 2.81 -13.43 7.39
N GLN A 98 3.91 -13.58 8.14
CA GLN A 98 4.07 -12.94 9.45
C GLN A 98 4.16 -11.41 9.30
N MET A 99 4.91 -10.93 8.31
CA MET A 99 5.04 -9.52 7.97
C MET A 99 3.68 -8.92 7.57
N LEU A 100 2.91 -9.63 6.74
CA LEU A 100 1.58 -9.19 6.33
C LEU A 100 0.61 -9.13 7.51
N GLU A 101 0.60 -10.14 8.38
CA GLU A 101 -0.24 -10.20 9.58
C GLU A 101 0.12 -9.09 10.58
N LEU A 102 1.42 -8.83 10.80
CA LEU A 102 1.90 -7.73 11.64
C LEU A 102 1.42 -6.37 11.13
N MET A 103 1.62 -6.10 9.84
CA MET A 103 1.19 -4.84 9.22
C MET A 103 -0.33 -4.68 9.25
N ARG A 104 -1.07 -5.76 9.04
CA ARG A 104 -2.54 -5.76 9.18
C ARG A 104 -2.96 -5.47 10.63
N ALA A 105 -2.38 -6.13 11.63
CA ALA A 105 -2.72 -5.83 13.03
C ALA A 105 -2.48 -4.36 13.39
N ALA A 106 -1.34 -3.79 12.98
CA ALA A 106 -1.01 -2.38 13.21
C ALA A 106 -1.91 -1.41 12.42
N PHE A 107 -2.35 -1.81 11.23
CA PHE A 107 -3.32 -1.02 10.46
C PHE A 107 -4.70 -1.05 11.15
N ALA A 108 -5.19 -2.23 11.55
CA ALA A 108 -6.50 -2.37 12.20
C ALA A 108 -6.59 -1.64 13.55
N SER A 109 -5.49 -1.61 14.33
CA SER A 109 -5.43 -0.86 15.59
C SER A 109 -5.32 0.66 15.41
N GLY A 110 -5.10 1.13 14.18
CA GLY A 110 -4.89 2.54 13.87
C GLY A 110 -3.45 3.02 14.01
N GLN A 111 -2.54 2.20 14.58
CA GLN A 111 -1.12 2.55 14.77
C GLN A 111 -0.43 2.96 13.46
N ALA A 112 -0.75 2.29 12.36
CA ALA A 112 -0.16 2.58 11.04
C ALA A 112 -1.04 3.48 10.14
N ARG A 113 -2.07 4.16 10.68
CA ARG A 113 -3.09 4.86 9.86
C ARG A 113 -3.00 6.38 9.83
N GLN A 114 -1.97 6.99 10.43
CA GLN A 114 -1.82 8.45 10.42
C GLN A 114 -1.77 9.02 8.99
N ALA A 115 -1.11 8.33 8.05
CA ALA A 115 -1.08 8.69 6.65
C ALA A 115 -2.46 8.66 5.97
N CYS A 116 -3.41 7.88 6.49
CA CYS A 116 -4.68 7.63 5.83
C CYS A 116 -5.77 8.68 6.14
N GLN A 117 -5.60 9.54 7.14
CA GLN A 117 -6.68 10.38 7.68
C GLN A 117 -7.42 11.24 6.66
N ALA A 118 -6.73 11.74 5.63
CA ALA A 118 -7.32 12.54 4.55
C ALA A 118 -7.41 11.76 3.21
N CYS A 119 -7.40 10.43 3.26
CA CYS A 119 -7.54 9.59 2.08
C CYS A 119 -9.02 9.37 1.74
N GLU A 120 -9.41 9.49 0.48
CA GLU A 120 -10.79 9.22 0.03
C GLU A 120 -11.23 7.77 0.30
N TRP A 121 -10.26 6.84 0.35
CA TRP A 121 -10.51 5.43 0.61
C TRP A 121 -10.54 5.08 2.11
N PHE A 122 -10.41 6.07 3.01
CA PHE A 122 -10.28 5.83 4.45
C PHE A 122 -11.39 4.93 5.01
N GLU A 123 -12.66 5.24 4.69
CA GLU A 123 -13.81 4.46 5.18
C GLU A 123 -13.86 3.05 4.59
N LEU A 124 -13.55 2.89 3.30
CA LEU A 124 -13.46 1.58 2.68
C LEU A 124 -12.40 0.72 3.39
N CYS A 125 -11.20 1.27 3.60
CA CYS A 125 -10.11 0.56 4.26
C CYS A 125 -10.43 0.27 5.73
N SER A 126 -11.12 1.19 6.44
CA SER A 126 -11.61 0.97 7.81
C SER A 126 -12.54 -0.24 7.87
N ASN A 127 -13.51 -0.32 6.96
CA ASN A 127 -14.46 -1.43 6.90
C ASN A 127 -13.77 -2.76 6.60
N VAL A 128 -12.86 -2.79 5.63
CA VAL A 128 -12.08 -3.99 5.30
C VAL A 128 -11.26 -4.47 6.51
N ALA A 129 -10.61 -3.56 7.23
CA ALA A 129 -9.85 -3.91 8.43
C ALA A 129 -10.77 -4.43 9.57
N ALA A 130 -11.92 -3.79 9.77
CA ALA A 130 -12.89 -4.17 10.80
C ALA A 130 -13.48 -5.58 10.61
N ILE A 131 -13.63 -6.02 9.36
CA ILE A 131 -14.12 -7.38 9.03
C ILE A 131 -12.98 -8.41 8.91
N GLY A 132 -11.80 -8.12 9.44
CA GLY A 132 -10.66 -9.05 9.42
C GLY A 132 -10.04 -9.24 8.03
N TYR A 133 -10.04 -8.19 7.21
CA TYR A 133 -9.47 -8.20 5.85
C TYR A 133 -10.18 -9.16 4.88
N ALA A 134 -11.44 -9.51 5.17
CA ALA A 134 -12.24 -10.33 4.27
C ALA A 134 -12.34 -9.66 2.88
N GLY A 135 -12.07 -10.44 1.83
CA GLY A 135 -12.06 -9.97 0.45
C GLY A 135 -10.80 -9.23 0.01
N ALA A 136 -9.82 -9.00 0.90
CA ALA A 136 -8.54 -8.43 0.50
C ALA A 136 -7.82 -9.40 -0.47
N ARG A 137 -7.37 -8.85 -1.61
CA ARG A 137 -6.85 -9.64 -2.74
C ARG A 137 -5.44 -10.17 -2.52
N ILE A 138 -4.73 -9.64 -1.53
CA ILE A 138 -3.41 -10.13 -1.14
C ILE A 138 -3.59 -11.08 0.04
N ALA A 139 -3.41 -12.37 -0.24
CA ALA A 139 -3.43 -13.44 0.74
C ALA A 139 -2.21 -14.34 0.52
N ILE A 140 -1.28 -14.32 1.48
CA ILE A 140 -0.10 -15.18 1.45
C ILE A 140 -0.47 -16.48 2.17
N ARG A 141 -0.25 -17.61 1.49
CA ARG A 141 -0.51 -18.94 2.04
C ARG A 141 0.69 -19.45 2.82
#